data_AF-A0A1A7ZTB9-F1
#
_entry.id   AF-A0A1A7ZTB9-F1
#
_cell.length_a   1.000
_cell.length_b   1.000
_cell.length_c   1.000
_cell.angle_alpha   90.00
_cell.angle_beta   90.00
_cell.angle_gamma   90.00
#
_symmetry.space_group_name_H-M   'P 1'
#
loop_
_entity.id
_entity.type
_entity.pdbx_description
1 polymer ?
#
loop_
_entity_poly.entity_id
_entity_poly.type
_entity_poly.pdbx_seq_one_letter_code
_entity_poly.pdbx_strand_id
1 'polypeptide(L)'
;KTLSDPFFFIETACIAWFAFELCVRFVVCPSKREFFHNLMNIIDIISIIPYFVTLITELATTPEENTGQNMSLAILRIIRLVRVFRIFKLSRHSKGLQILGQTLKASMRELGLL
;
A
#
# COMPACT_ATOMS: atom_id res chain seq x y z
N LYS A 1 -13.18 19.32 -7.69
CA LYS A 1 -12.14 20.20 -7.10
C LYS A 1 -10.87 19.44 -6.68
N THR A 2 -10.82 18.12 -6.84
CA THR A 2 -9.71 17.23 -6.42
C THR A 2 -8.57 17.12 -7.44
N LEU A 3 -8.81 17.47 -8.72
CA LEU A 3 -7.86 17.30 -9.83
C LEU A 3 -6.85 18.44 -10.02
N SER A 4 -6.89 19.47 -9.18
CA SER A 4 -5.96 20.62 -9.25
C SER A 4 -5.08 20.74 -8.00
N ASP A 5 -5.23 19.83 -7.03
CA ASP A 5 -4.40 19.81 -5.85
C ASP A 5 -3.00 19.28 -6.22
N PRO A 6 -1.92 20.05 -5.98
CA PRO A 6 -0.56 19.61 -6.28
C PRO A 6 -0.19 18.32 -5.54
N PHE A 7 -0.79 18.09 -4.36
CA PHE A 7 -0.64 16.85 -3.61
C PHE A 7 -1.20 15.63 -4.34
N PHE A 8 -2.31 15.77 -5.07
CA PHE A 8 -2.89 14.67 -5.85
C PHE A 8 -2.00 14.28 -7.03
N PHE A 9 -1.40 15.27 -7.73
CA PHE A 9 -0.45 15.01 -8.81
C PHE A 9 0.81 14.32 -8.32
N ILE A 10 1.41 14.81 -7.22
CA ILE A 10 2.61 14.20 -6.63
C ILE A 10 2.29 12.76 -6.18
N GLU A 11 1.16 12.56 -5.50
CA GLU A 11 0.76 11.24 -5.04
C GLU A 11 0.53 10.28 -6.22
N THR A 12 -0.15 10.73 -7.26
CA THR A 12 -0.37 9.97 -8.50
C THR A 12 0.95 9.63 -9.20
N ALA A 13 1.88 10.58 -9.32
CA ALA A 13 3.18 10.35 -9.92
C ALA A 13 4.04 9.36 -9.12
N CYS A 14 4.06 9.49 -7.79
CA CYS A 14 4.74 8.55 -6.91
C CYS A 14 4.15 7.13 -7.03
N ILE A 15 2.83 7.01 -7.03
CA ILE A 15 2.16 5.71 -7.15
C ILE A 15 2.37 5.11 -8.54
N ALA A 16 2.35 5.91 -9.61
CA ALA A 16 2.66 5.46 -10.96
C ALA A 16 4.08 4.89 -11.05
N TRP A 17 5.06 5.58 -10.46
CA TRP A 17 6.43 5.08 -10.36
C TRP A 17 6.52 3.78 -9.56
N PHE A 18 5.79 3.68 -8.45
CA PHE A 18 5.79 2.49 -7.60
C PHE A 18 5.16 1.28 -8.30
N ALA A 19 4.06 1.51 -9.00
CA ALA A 19 3.41 0.51 -9.84
C ALA A 19 4.35 0.07 -10.97
N PHE A 20 5.05 1.00 -11.62
CA PHE A 20 6.04 0.68 -12.65
C PHE A 20 7.17 -0.22 -12.12
N GLU A 21 7.80 0.15 -10.99
CA GLU A 21 8.82 -0.70 -10.36
C GLU A 21 8.29 -2.10 -10.01
N LEU A 22 7.07 -2.18 -9.48
CA LEU A 22 6.42 -3.44 -9.13
C LEU A 22 6.17 -4.30 -10.37
N CYS A 23 5.64 -3.70 -11.45
CA CYS A 23 5.39 -4.38 -12.72
C CYS A 23 6.68 -4.91 -13.35
N VAL A 24 7.74 -4.11 -13.41
CA VAL A 24 9.04 -4.54 -13.94
C VAL A 24 9.57 -5.73 -13.14
N ARG A 25 9.57 -5.67 -11.81
CA ARG A 25 10.01 -6.79 -10.96
C ARG A 25 9.12 -8.02 -11.16
N PHE A 26 7.81 -7.83 -11.25
CA PHE A 26 6.87 -8.91 -11.47
C PHE A 26 7.15 -9.62 -12.80
N VAL A 27 7.40 -8.89 -13.89
CA VAL A 27 7.70 -9.44 -15.21
C VAL A 27 9.02 -10.20 -15.20
N VAL A 28 10.09 -9.61 -14.64
CA VAL A 28 11.44 -10.18 -14.62
C VAL A 28 11.57 -11.39 -13.67
N CYS A 29 10.70 -11.51 -12.67
CA CYS A 29 10.79 -12.63 -11.73
C CYS A 29 10.56 -14.01 -12.39
N PRO A 30 11.44 -15.00 -12.14
CA PRO A 30 11.37 -16.33 -12.74
C PRO A 30 10.17 -17.15 -12.22
N SER A 31 9.75 -16.93 -10.97
CA SER A 31 8.59 -17.59 -10.36
C SER A 31 7.63 -16.55 -9.78
N LYS A 32 6.40 -16.48 -10.30
CA LYS A 32 5.38 -15.53 -9.81
C LYS A 32 4.89 -15.88 -8.41
N ARG A 33 4.89 -17.16 -8.04
CA ARG A 33 4.45 -17.60 -6.69
C ARG A 33 5.42 -17.16 -5.61
N GLU A 34 6.71 -17.25 -5.88
CA GLU A 34 7.74 -16.79 -4.94
C GLU A 34 7.74 -15.26 -4.81
N PHE A 35 7.41 -14.55 -5.89
CA PHE A 35 7.25 -13.10 -5.85
C PHE A 35 6.22 -12.66 -4.81
N PHE A 36 5.06 -13.31 -4.74
CA PHE A 36 4.01 -13.00 -3.76
C PHE A 36 4.33 -13.50 -2.34
N HIS A 37 5.25 -14.45 -2.18
CA HIS A 37 5.69 -14.93 -0.86
C HIS A 37 6.81 -14.06 -0.25
N ASN A 38 7.44 -13.20 -1.07
CA ASN A 38 8.50 -12.33 -0.63
C ASN A 38 7.93 -11.10 0.11
N LEU A 39 8.26 -10.97 1.40
CA LEU A 39 7.76 -9.89 2.27
C LEU A 39 7.99 -8.48 1.68
N MET A 40 9.12 -8.23 1.02
CA MET A 40 9.43 -6.92 0.46
C MET A 40 8.53 -6.59 -0.74
N ASN A 41 8.16 -7.60 -1.54
CA ASN A 41 7.23 -7.41 -2.64
C ASN A 41 5.78 -7.25 -2.14
N ILE A 42 5.41 -7.94 -1.06
CA ILE A 42 4.10 -7.73 -0.39
C ILE A 42 3.99 -6.28 0.10
N ILE A 43 5.04 -5.74 0.75
CA ILE A 43 5.08 -4.35 1.18
C ILE A 43 4.94 -3.39 -0.01
N ASP A 44 5.63 -3.68 -1.12
CA ASP A 44 5.52 -2.89 -2.36
C ASP A 44 4.05 -2.88 -2.87
N ILE A 45 3.34 -4.03 -2.84
CA ILE A 45 1.92 -4.11 -3.22
C ILE A 45 1.04 -3.31 -2.26
N ILE A 46 1.18 -3.51 -0.94
CA ILE A 46 0.39 -2.79 0.08
C ILE A 46 0.58 -1.28 -0.04
N SER A 47 1.78 -0.83 -0.44
CA SER A 47 2.08 0.60 -0.58
C SER A 47 1.26 1.32 -1.66
N ILE A 48 0.76 0.59 -2.67
CA ILE A 48 -0.01 1.17 -3.79
C ILE A 48 -1.53 1.00 -3.63
N ILE A 49 -1.99 0.00 -2.86
CA ILE A 49 -3.43 -0.31 -2.67
C ILE A 49 -4.25 0.92 -2.24
N PRO A 50 -3.85 1.73 -1.24
CA PRO A 50 -4.67 2.84 -0.74
C PRO A 50 -5.14 3.79 -1.84
N TYR A 51 -4.27 4.10 -2.80
CA TYR A 51 -4.57 4.99 -3.91
C TYR A 51 -5.67 4.42 -4.82
N PHE A 52 -5.55 3.15 -5.21
CA PHE A 52 -6.54 2.50 -6.06
C PHE A 52 -7.90 2.39 -5.37
N VAL A 53 -7.94 2.08 -4.07
CA VAL A 53 -9.21 2.00 -3.33
C VAL A 53 -9.86 3.37 -3.21
N THR A 54 -9.08 4.44 -2.95
CA THR A 54 -9.63 5.82 -2.95
C THR A 54 -10.21 6.18 -4.31
N LEU A 55 -9.47 5.92 -5.39
CA LEU A 55 -9.92 6.22 -6.75
C LEU A 55 -11.23 5.47 -7.10
N ILE A 56 -11.30 4.17 -6.82
CA ILE A 56 -12.50 3.37 -7.08
C ILE A 56 -13.68 3.87 -6.24
N THR A 57 -13.45 4.23 -4.97
CA THR A 57 -14.51 4.73 -4.08
C THR A 57 -15.06 6.07 -4.56
N GLU A 58 -14.19 6.98 -5.02
CA GLU A 58 -14.61 8.26 -5.61
C GLU A 58 -15.39 8.06 -6.92
N LEU A 59 -14.99 7.09 -7.76
CA LEU A 59 -15.69 6.79 -9.02
C LEU A 59 -17.01 6.03 -8.82
N ALA A 60 -17.10 5.17 -7.80
CA ALA A 60 -18.28 4.36 -7.51
C ALA A 60 -19.36 5.10 -6.72
N THR A 61 -19.04 6.25 -6.11
CA THR A 61 -20.03 7.06 -5.40
C THR A 61 -20.87 7.86 -6.42
N THR A 62 -21.92 7.24 -6.94
CA THR A 62 -22.95 7.94 -7.70
C THR A 62 -23.75 8.91 -6.80
N PRO A 63 -24.19 10.07 -7.30
CA PRO A 63 -24.75 11.16 -6.48
C PRO A 63 -26.10 10.89 -5.78
N GLU A 64 -26.69 9.69 -5.88
CA GLU A 64 -28.10 9.45 -5.51
C GLU A 64 -28.32 8.81 -4.12
N GLU A 65 -27.30 8.33 -3.40
CA GLU A 65 -27.50 7.62 -2.13
C GLU A 65 -26.95 8.35 -0.90
N ASN A 66 -27.81 9.14 -0.24
CA ASN A 66 -27.52 9.81 1.04
C ASN A 66 -27.21 8.84 2.20
N THR A 67 -27.64 7.57 2.12
CA THR A 67 -27.41 6.56 3.17
C THR A 67 -25.97 5.98 3.12
N GLY A 68 -25.32 5.97 1.96
CA GLY A 68 -23.97 5.43 1.77
C GLY A 68 -22.84 6.38 2.19
N GLN A 69 -23.14 7.67 2.41
CA GLN A 69 -22.14 8.71 2.64
C GLN A 69 -21.38 8.52 3.96
N ASN A 70 -22.06 8.09 5.03
CA ASN A 70 -21.43 7.83 6.33
C ASN A 70 -20.48 6.63 6.27
N MET A 71 -20.85 5.59 5.52
CA MET A 71 -20.02 4.39 5.33
C MET A 71 -18.79 4.69 4.46
N SER A 72 -18.96 5.46 3.39
CA SER A 72 -17.87 5.94 2.53
C SER A 72 -16.84 6.77 3.32
N LEU A 73 -17.30 7.69 4.18
CA LEU A 73 -16.41 8.47 5.04
C LEU A 73 -15.62 7.60 6.05
N ALA A 74 -16.24 6.56 6.61
CA ALA A 74 -15.55 5.62 7.49
C ALA A 74 -14.47 4.83 6.74
N ILE A 75 -14.77 4.35 5.54
CA ILE A 75 -13.84 3.62 4.67
C ILE A 75 -12.66 4.52 4.27
N LEU A 76 -12.91 5.76 3.86
CA LEU A 76 -11.87 6.73 3.52
C LEU A 76 -10.92 7.03 4.69
N ARG A 77 -11.42 7.05 5.93
CA ARG A 77 -10.58 7.19 7.14
C ARG A 77 -9.64 5.99 7.31
N ILE A 78 -10.14 4.78 7.12
CA ILE A 78 -9.32 3.56 7.21
C ILE A 78 -8.25 3.57 6.11
N ILE A 79 -8.61 3.91 4.86
CA ILE A 79 -7.63 4.00 3.76
C ILE A 79 -6.52 5.02 4.05
N ARG A 80 -6.87 6.16 4.67
CA ARG A 80 -5.88 7.15 5.13
C ARG A 80 -4.95 6.64 6.22
N LEU A 81 -5.35 5.63 7.00
CA LEU A 81 -4.44 4.94 7.93
C LEU A 81 -3.54 3.97 7.16
N VAL A 82 -4.09 3.18 6.22
CA VAL A 82 -3.33 2.20 5.44
C VAL A 82 -2.20 2.86 4.62
N ARG A 83 -2.37 4.09 4.12
CA ARG A 83 -1.28 4.76 3.40
C ARG A 83 0.00 4.94 4.23
N VAL A 84 -0.04 4.87 5.56
CA VAL A 84 1.19 4.87 6.39
C VAL A 84 2.13 3.74 5.96
N PHE A 85 1.58 2.61 5.51
CA PHE A 85 2.38 1.46 5.14
C PHE A 85 3.32 1.72 3.96
N ARG A 86 3.04 2.74 3.13
CA ARG A 86 3.95 3.11 2.03
C ARG A 86 5.33 3.55 2.51
N ILE A 87 5.45 4.03 3.76
CA ILE A 87 6.76 4.36 4.34
C ILE A 87 7.63 3.10 4.48
N PHE A 88 7.02 1.93 4.69
CA PHE A 88 7.76 0.67 4.77
C PHE A 88 8.38 0.28 3.43
N LYS A 89 8.00 0.87 2.29
CA LYS A 89 8.75 0.70 1.05
C LYS A 89 10.22 1.12 1.21
N LEU A 90 10.50 2.12 2.05
CA LEU A 90 11.88 2.54 2.38
C LEU A 90 12.70 1.43 3.05
N SER A 91 12.04 0.42 3.63
CA SER A 91 12.74 -0.75 4.20
C SER A 91 13.60 -1.48 3.17
N ARG A 92 13.21 -1.49 1.90
CA ARG A 92 14.03 -2.10 0.82
C ARG A 92 15.40 -1.42 0.67
N HIS A 93 15.47 -0.13 0.96
CA HIS A 93 16.69 0.66 0.85
C HIS A 93 17.42 0.82 2.19
N SER A 94 16.75 0.51 3.30
CA SER A 94 17.33 0.58 4.64
C SER A 94 17.65 -0.80 5.21
N LYS A 95 18.94 -1.11 5.33
CA LYS A 95 19.42 -2.35 5.96
C LYS A 95 19.00 -2.47 7.43
N GLY A 96 18.95 -1.35 8.16
CA GLY A 96 18.51 -1.34 9.56
C GLY A 96 17.06 -1.81 9.73
N LEU A 97 16.16 -1.36 8.85
CA LEU A 97 14.75 -1.77 8.91
C LEU A 97 14.54 -3.22 8.47
N GLN A 98 15.37 -3.72 7.54
CA GLN A 98 15.40 -5.14 7.18
C GLN A 98 15.83 -6.02 8.36
N ILE A 99 16.90 -5.62 9.06
CA ILE A 99 17.40 -6.34 10.24
C ILE A 99 16.32 -6.36 11.32
N LEU A 100 15.69 -5.22 11.62
CA LEU A 100 14.60 -5.14 12.58
C LEU A 100 13.46 -6.10 12.23
N GLY A 101 13.06 -6.17 10.96
CA GLY A 101 12.03 -7.12 10.51
C GLY A 101 12.44 -8.58 10.70
N GLN A 102 13.70 -8.94 10.44
CA GLN A 102 14.21 -10.30 10.67
C GLN A 102 14.27 -10.63 12.16
N THR A 103 14.74 -9.71 13.00
CA THR A 103 14.77 -9.89 14.45
C THR A 103 13.37 -10.08 15.01
N LEU A 104 12.41 -9.23 14.61
CA LEU A 104 11.01 -9.39 14.98
C LEU A 104 10.49 -10.77 14.56
N LYS A 105 10.72 -11.17 13.30
CA LYS A 105 10.30 -12.49 12.79
C LYS A 105 10.89 -13.65 13.61
N ALA A 106 12.16 -13.56 14.00
CA ALA A 106 12.80 -14.58 14.84
C ALA A 106 12.20 -14.61 16.25
N SER A 107 11.87 -13.45 16.82
CA SER A 107 11.28 -13.33 18.15
C SER A 107 9.78 -13.60 18.20
N MET A 108 9.05 -13.60 17.07
CA MET A 108 7.59 -13.83 17.02
C MET A 108 7.18 -15.14 17.70
N ARG A 109 8.00 -16.20 17.60
CA ARG A 109 7.68 -17.51 18.21
C ARG A 109 7.70 -17.45 19.74
N GLU A 110 8.68 -16.75 20.31
CA GLU A 110 8.79 -16.57 21.76
C GLU A 110 7.69 -15.62 22.27
N LEU A 111 7.35 -14.58 21.49
CA LEU A 111 6.27 -13.63 21.78
C LEU A 111 4.86 -14.25 21.74
N GLY A 112 4.64 -15.27 20.92
CA GLY A 112 3.35 -15.96 20.83
C GLY A 112 3.18 -17.12 21.81
N LEU A 113 4.26 -17.51 22.50
CA LEU A 113 4.25 -18.49 23.58
C LEU A 113 4.05 -17.83 24.97
N LEU A 114 4.20 -16.50 25.04
CA LEU A 114 3.79 -15.65 26.15
C LEU A 114 2.34 -15.19 25.95
#